data_AF-A0A0J1D4E8-F1
#
_entry.id   AF-A0A0J1D4E8-F1
#
_cell.length_a   1.000
_cell.length_b   1.000
_cell.length_c   1.000
_cell.angle_alpha   90.00
_cell.angle_beta   90.00
_cell.angle_gamma   90.00
#
_symmetry.space_group_name_H-M   'P 1'
#
loop_
_entity.id
_entity.type
_entity.pdbx_description
1 polymer ?
#
loop_
_entity_poly.entity_id
_entity_poly.type
_entity_poly.pdbx_seq_one_letter_code
_entity_poly.pdbx_strand_id
1 'polypeptide(L)'
;MRVRGVNIKVLTCWHFIRERYFMTTQEKQKKLSLRPLSPRDPEQPHRAATPLELLFDLIFVVAIATAGQQLHHAIIENHLWHALPSYLMVFFALWWAWMNFSWFASAYDNDDALYRCLTFVQIVGSLVMAAGIPDVFHSQDFDIIIVGYVIMRLALVTQWLRAAKHDPERRITAYRYAVGIVLVQIGWLVANFAHALSIPLFLLLVVVELFVPIYAEKYSPTPWHPHHIVERYALLTIIVLGESIVGSFNAIRDALAAQSINIPAVFLMIGGLILMFAMWWAYFDRSEQHHHIKGVRPFVWGYGHYFVFVSVAAVGAALAAAVDVTTHHAHISDLYMGVIVAVSVVLYTSCIWILYEFQCLSGITKWFYPITALIILCIPFICNNVGYSVFAMGIVYTLRLFISNKFMENIEPKQV
;
A
#
# COMPACT_ATOMS: atom_id res chain seq x y z
N MET A 1 -23.84 10.50 -58.92
CA MET A 1 -22.80 9.60 -58.38
C MET A 1 -23.27 9.07 -57.02
N ARG A 2 -23.63 7.79 -56.94
CA ARG A 2 -24.02 7.11 -55.70
C ARG A 2 -22.76 6.66 -54.96
N VAL A 3 -22.49 7.22 -53.78
CA VAL A 3 -21.52 6.63 -52.85
C VAL A 3 -22.23 5.47 -52.14
N ARG A 4 -21.97 4.25 -52.60
CA ARG A 4 -22.35 2.99 -51.93
C ARG A 4 -21.20 2.56 -51.01
N GLY A 5 -21.55 2.03 -49.84
CA GLY A 5 -20.72 1.05 -49.15
C GLY A 5 -20.19 1.48 -47.78
N VAL A 6 -21.06 1.89 -46.85
CA VAL A 6 -20.68 1.83 -45.43
C VAL A 6 -20.61 0.35 -45.06
N ASN A 7 -19.42 -0.11 -44.72
CA ASN A 7 -19.11 -1.51 -44.45
C ASN A 7 -19.86 -1.97 -43.18
N ILE A 8 -20.77 -2.94 -43.31
CA ILE A 8 -21.61 -3.45 -42.22
C ILE A 8 -20.76 -3.91 -41.02
N LYS A 9 -19.54 -4.42 -41.25
CA LYS A 9 -18.59 -4.79 -40.17
C LYS A 9 -18.07 -3.61 -39.37
N VAL A 10 -17.92 -2.43 -39.99
CA VAL A 10 -17.54 -1.19 -39.30
C VAL A 10 -18.70 -0.67 -38.47
N LEU A 11 -19.95 -0.79 -38.98
CA LEU A 11 -21.13 -0.41 -38.19
C LEU A 11 -21.35 -1.33 -36.99
N THR A 12 -21.17 -2.65 -37.12
CA THR A 12 -21.29 -3.57 -35.98
C THR A 12 -20.16 -3.42 -34.99
N CYS A 13 -18.92 -3.20 -35.44
CA CYS A 13 -17.81 -2.89 -34.54
C CYS A 13 -18.03 -1.55 -33.81
N TRP A 14 -18.53 -0.53 -34.52
CA TRP A 14 -18.89 0.75 -33.91
C TRP A 14 -20.10 0.64 -32.96
N HIS A 15 -21.11 -0.19 -33.27
CA HIS A 15 -22.22 -0.46 -32.37
C HIS A 15 -21.75 -1.18 -31.10
N PHE A 16 -20.88 -2.17 -31.24
CA PHE A 16 -20.30 -2.93 -30.15
C PHE A 16 -19.40 -2.05 -29.24
N ILE A 17 -18.59 -1.17 -29.84
CA ILE A 17 -17.80 -0.18 -29.11
C ILE A 17 -18.72 0.86 -28.46
N ARG A 18 -19.77 1.31 -29.14
CA ARG A 18 -20.74 2.27 -28.60
C ARG A 18 -21.49 1.69 -27.41
N GLU A 19 -21.98 0.47 -27.48
CA GLU A 19 -22.66 -0.19 -26.35
C GLU A 19 -21.72 -0.46 -25.18
N ARG A 20 -20.45 -0.79 -25.42
CA ARG A 20 -19.47 -1.05 -24.34
C ARG A 20 -18.88 0.21 -23.71
N TYR A 21 -18.69 1.28 -24.47
CA TYR A 21 -17.89 2.43 -24.02
C TYR A 21 -18.69 3.74 -23.92
N PHE A 22 -19.83 3.87 -24.61
CA PHE A 22 -20.67 5.05 -24.49
C PHE A 22 -21.84 4.78 -23.55
N MET A 23 -21.67 5.20 -22.29
CA MET A 23 -22.77 5.25 -21.32
C MET A 23 -23.97 5.97 -21.94
N THR A 24 -25.14 5.38 -21.77
CA THR A 24 -26.41 5.99 -22.17
C THR A 24 -26.59 7.33 -21.43
N THR A 25 -27.35 8.26 -22.02
CA THR A 25 -27.64 9.56 -21.36
C THR A 25 -28.26 9.35 -19.98
N GLN A 26 -29.07 8.29 -19.80
CA GLN A 26 -29.65 7.92 -18.51
C GLN A 26 -28.60 7.43 -17.50
N GLU A 27 -27.61 6.63 -17.89
CA GLU A 27 -26.52 6.24 -17.00
C GLU A 27 -25.64 7.43 -16.59
N LYS A 28 -25.36 8.35 -17.52
CA LYS A 28 -24.67 9.61 -17.20
C LYS A 28 -25.48 10.44 -16.18
N GLN A 29 -26.78 10.57 -16.41
CA GLN A 29 -27.67 11.32 -15.53
C GLN A 29 -27.83 10.66 -14.15
N LYS A 30 -27.81 9.32 -14.08
CA LYS A 30 -27.83 8.54 -12.83
C LYS A 30 -26.53 8.69 -12.02
N LYS A 31 -25.39 8.86 -12.67
CA LYS A 31 -24.12 9.16 -11.98
C LYS A 31 -24.05 10.62 -11.49
N LEU A 32 -24.70 11.54 -12.19
CA LEU A 32 -24.77 12.96 -11.81
C LEU A 32 -25.79 13.26 -10.70
N SER A 33 -26.78 12.39 -10.49
CA SER A 33 -27.82 12.59 -9.46
C SER A 33 -27.38 12.09 -8.08
N LEU A 34 -27.82 12.78 -7.02
CA LEU A 34 -27.64 12.35 -5.64
C LEU A 34 -28.54 11.15 -5.36
N ARG A 35 -27.93 10.01 -5.02
CA ARG A 35 -28.66 8.77 -4.72
C ARG A 35 -28.59 8.43 -3.23
N PRO A 36 -29.54 7.66 -2.68
CA PRO A 36 -29.36 7.08 -1.36
C PRO A 36 -28.05 6.28 -1.29
N LEU A 37 -27.32 6.40 -0.18
CA LEU A 37 -26.09 5.65 0.05
C LEU A 37 -26.45 4.32 0.73
N SER A 38 -26.90 3.36 -0.09
CA SER A 38 -27.28 2.04 0.40
C SER A 38 -26.06 1.16 0.68
N PRO A 39 -26.13 0.25 1.67
CA PRO A 39 -25.10 -0.75 1.87
C PRO A 39 -24.94 -1.61 0.61
N ARG A 40 -23.69 -1.98 0.29
CA ARG A 40 -23.41 -2.93 -0.79
C ARG A 40 -23.69 -4.36 -0.36
N ASP A 41 -23.87 -5.23 -1.35
CA ASP A 41 -23.99 -6.66 -1.15
C ASP A 41 -22.58 -7.28 -1.01
N PRO A 42 -22.23 -7.90 0.14
CA PRO A 42 -20.95 -8.58 0.35
C PRO A 42 -20.70 -9.75 -0.61
N GLU A 43 -21.76 -10.35 -1.14
CA GLU A 43 -21.73 -11.51 -2.04
C GLU A 43 -21.90 -11.12 -3.51
N GLN A 44 -21.82 -9.82 -3.83
CA GLN A 44 -21.99 -9.33 -5.19
C GLN A 44 -20.99 -10.01 -6.16
N PRO A 45 -21.45 -10.79 -7.16
CA PRO A 45 -20.52 -11.43 -8.08
C PRO A 45 -19.75 -10.39 -8.88
N HIS A 46 -18.44 -10.62 -9.05
CA HIS A 46 -17.53 -9.80 -9.85
C HIS A 46 -17.40 -8.33 -9.40
N ARG A 47 -17.43 -8.05 -8.09
CA ARG A 47 -17.04 -6.73 -7.57
C ARG A 47 -15.53 -6.52 -7.71
N ALA A 48 -15.13 -5.87 -8.81
CA ALA A 48 -13.77 -5.42 -9.08
C ALA A 48 -13.55 -3.96 -8.65
N ALA A 49 -12.30 -3.52 -8.50
CA ALA A 49 -11.95 -2.14 -8.19
C ALA A 49 -12.40 -1.15 -9.29
N THR A 50 -12.93 0.01 -8.88
CA THR A 50 -13.40 1.04 -9.82
C THR A 50 -12.24 1.91 -10.34
N PRO A 51 -12.38 2.57 -11.50
CA PRO A 51 -11.38 3.52 -11.97
C PRO A 51 -11.13 4.69 -11.00
N LEU A 52 -12.14 5.09 -10.22
CA LEU A 52 -11.98 6.15 -9.21
C LEU A 52 -11.17 5.65 -8.01
N GLU A 53 -11.41 4.42 -7.58
CA GLU A 53 -10.61 3.73 -6.57
C GLU A 53 -9.15 3.62 -7.02
N LEU A 54 -8.90 3.23 -8.28
CA LEU A 54 -7.55 3.16 -8.85
C LEU A 54 -6.87 4.55 -8.96
N LEU A 55 -7.62 5.58 -9.36
CA LEU A 55 -7.12 6.95 -9.39
C LEU A 55 -6.70 7.43 -7.99
N PHE A 56 -7.50 7.09 -6.97
CA PHE A 56 -7.16 7.36 -5.58
C PHE A 56 -5.81 6.72 -5.22
N ASP A 57 -5.64 5.41 -5.45
CA ASP A 57 -4.40 4.69 -5.13
C ASP A 57 -3.18 5.27 -5.87
N LEU A 58 -3.36 5.61 -7.15
CA LEU A 58 -2.30 6.15 -7.98
C LEU A 58 -1.84 7.53 -7.51
N ILE A 59 -2.74 8.40 -7.05
CA ILE A 59 -2.34 9.70 -6.51
C ILE A 59 -1.80 9.53 -5.08
N PHE A 60 -2.38 8.60 -4.33
CA PHE A 60 -1.93 8.29 -2.97
C PHE A 60 -0.48 7.80 -2.93
N VAL A 61 -0.02 7.09 -3.97
CA VAL A 61 1.39 6.64 -4.06
C VAL A 61 2.38 7.78 -4.04
N VAL A 62 2.00 8.99 -4.48
CA VAL A 62 2.90 10.16 -4.43
C VAL A 62 3.38 10.40 -3.00
N ALA A 63 2.48 10.28 -2.01
CA ALA A 63 2.85 10.43 -0.61
C ALA A 63 3.79 9.30 -0.11
N ILE A 64 3.54 8.06 -0.55
CA ILE A 64 4.40 6.91 -0.23
C ILE A 64 5.79 7.09 -0.85
N ALA A 65 5.84 7.54 -2.12
CA ALA A 65 7.06 7.86 -2.84
C ALA A 65 7.88 8.92 -2.10
N THR A 66 7.24 10.02 -1.70
CA THR A 66 7.89 11.10 -0.95
C THR A 66 8.43 10.59 0.40
N ALA A 67 7.68 9.77 1.14
CA ALA A 67 8.19 9.15 2.38
C ALA A 67 9.40 8.24 2.11
N GLY A 68 9.37 7.48 1.02
CA GLY A 68 10.50 6.66 0.57
C GLY A 68 11.74 7.48 0.19
N GLN A 69 11.55 8.62 -0.49
CA GLN A 69 12.62 9.57 -0.81
C GLN A 69 13.27 10.16 0.46
N GLN A 70 12.46 10.53 1.46
CA GLN A 70 13.01 11.00 2.74
C GLN A 70 13.78 9.90 3.48
N LEU A 71 13.29 8.65 3.43
CA LEU A 71 14.03 7.51 3.99
C LEU A 71 15.34 7.26 3.24
N HIS A 72 15.33 7.35 1.91
CA HIS A 72 16.52 7.26 1.07
C HIS A 72 17.56 8.32 1.46
N HIS A 73 17.16 9.60 1.54
CA HIS A 73 18.02 10.69 1.99
C HIS A 73 18.57 10.45 3.40
N ALA A 74 17.72 10.03 4.34
CA ALA A 74 18.17 9.72 5.69
C ALA A 74 19.16 8.55 5.76
N ILE A 75 19.01 7.56 4.87
CA ILE A 75 19.97 6.47 4.75
C ILE A 75 21.31 7.06 4.30
N ILE A 76 21.38 7.74 3.15
CA ILE A 76 22.65 8.20 2.55
C ILE A 76 23.40 9.25 3.40
N GLU A 77 22.69 10.02 4.21
CA GLU A 77 23.26 10.97 5.18
C GLU A 77 23.62 10.32 6.53
N ASN A 78 23.53 8.99 6.65
CA ASN A 78 23.83 8.23 7.86
C ASN A 78 22.98 8.66 9.09
N HIS A 79 21.74 9.08 8.86
CA HIS A 79 20.77 9.51 9.88
C HIS A 79 19.55 8.59 9.99
N LEU A 80 19.63 7.36 9.46
CA LEU A 80 18.53 6.39 9.43
C LEU A 80 17.82 6.24 10.78
N TRP A 81 18.55 6.09 11.88
CA TRP A 81 17.96 5.85 13.20
C TRP A 81 17.14 7.04 13.71
N HIS A 82 17.52 8.27 13.34
CA HIS A 82 16.77 9.47 13.68
C HIS A 82 15.53 9.63 12.79
N ALA A 83 15.61 9.23 11.52
CA ALA A 83 14.51 9.33 10.57
C ALA A 83 13.48 8.18 10.68
N LEU A 84 13.87 7.02 11.23
CA LEU A 84 13.00 5.83 11.27
C LEU A 84 11.68 6.07 12.04
N PRO A 85 11.65 6.74 13.20
CA PRO A 85 10.38 7.11 13.85
C PRO A 85 9.51 7.99 12.96
N SER A 86 10.06 9.04 12.34
CA SER A 86 9.34 9.91 11.41
C SER A 86 8.76 9.12 10.23
N TYR A 87 9.56 8.26 9.62
CA TYR A 87 9.13 7.40 8.52
C TYR A 87 7.93 6.53 8.93
N LEU A 88 8.01 5.84 10.07
CA LEU A 88 6.92 4.99 10.56
C LEU A 88 5.65 5.81 10.93
N MET A 89 5.81 6.99 11.54
CA MET A 89 4.70 7.86 11.90
C MET A 89 3.98 8.41 10.66
N VAL A 90 4.75 8.91 9.68
CA VAL A 90 4.23 9.37 8.39
C VAL A 90 3.55 8.22 7.65
N PHE A 91 4.20 7.07 7.54
CA PHE A 91 3.64 5.91 6.84
C PHE A 91 2.34 5.44 7.50
N PHE A 92 2.26 5.47 8.84
CA PHE A 92 1.02 5.16 9.55
C PHE A 92 -0.10 6.13 9.16
N ALA A 93 0.15 7.43 9.18
CA ALA A 93 -0.85 8.44 8.81
C ALA A 93 -1.37 8.21 7.38
N LEU A 94 -0.47 7.91 6.45
CA LEU A 94 -0.81 7.60 5.07
C LEU A 94 -1.63 6.30 4.98
N TRP A 95 -1.07 5.19 5.45
CA TRP A 95 -1.73 3.88 5.40
C TRP A 95 -3.12 3.91 6.04
N TRP A 96 -3.26 4.58 7.18
CA TRP A 96 -4.52 4.68 7.89
C TRP A 96 -5.56 5.48 7.11
N ALA A 97 -5.16 6.57 6.43
CA ALA A 97 -6.03 7.33 5.54
C ALA A 97 -6.55 6.46 4.39
N TRP A 98 -5.65 5.74 3.71
CA TRP A 98 -5.98 4.84 2.61
C TRP A 98 -6.86 3.67 3.03
N MET A 99 -6.59 3.08 4.21
CA MET A 99 -7.36 1.96 4.73
C MET A 99 -8.80 2.40 5.02
N ASN A 100 -9.01 3.53 5.70
CA ASN A 100 -10.36 4.03 5.98
C ASN A 100 -11.17 4.27 4.68
N PHE A 101 -10.55 4.84 3.66
CA PHE A 101 -11.19 5.01 2.35
C PHE A 101 -11.56 3.66 1.71
N SER A 102 -10.61 2.74 1.62
CA SER A 102 -10.79 1.47 0.91
C SER A 102 -11.89 0.60 1.54
N TRP A 103 -11.94 0.56 2.87
CA TRP A 103 -12.98 -0.18 3.60
C TRP A 103 -14.35 0.50 3.51
N PHE A 104 -14.40 1.83 3.55
CA PHE A 104 -15.65 2.55 3.32
C PHE A 104 -16.19 2.32 1.89
N ALA A 105 -15.32 2.39 0.89
CA ALA A 105 -15.68 2.20 -0.52
C ALA A 105 -16.22 0.78 -0.77
N SER A 106 -15.62 -0.23 -0.15
CA SER A 106 -16.11 -1.60 -0.22
C SER A 106 -17.53 -1.74 0.35
N ALA A 107 -17.82 -1.05 1.44
CA ALA A 107 -19.10 -1.11 2.13
C ALA A 107 -20.23 -0.28 1.49
N TYR A 108 -19.91 0.90 0.94
CA TYR A 108 -20.93 1.91 0.60
C TYR A 108 -20.74 2.65 -0.73
N ASP A 109 -19.70 2.37 -1.54
CA ASP A 109 -19.52 3.06 -2.83
C ASP A 109 -20.77 2.91 -3.72
N ASN A 110 -21.33 4.05 -4.16
CA ASN A 110 -22.48 4.08 -5.07
C ASN A 110 -22.19 4.83 -6.39
N ASP A 111 -20.96 5.30 -6.62
CA ASP A 111 -20.50 6.04 -7.82
C ASP A 111 -21.38 7.25 -8.20
N ASP A 112 -21.93 7.98 -7.23
CA ASP A 112 -22.73 9.19 -7.46
C ASP A 112 -21.89 10.48 -7.37
N ALA A 113 -22.47 11.61 -7.79
CA ALA A 113 -21.75 12.87 -7.91
C ALA A 113 -21.13 13.33 -6.58
N LEU A 114 -21.88 13.24 -5.47
CA LEU A 114 -21.36 13.64 -4.17
C LEU A 114 -20.28 12.68 -3.68
N TYR A 115 -20.43 11.37 -3.89
CA TYR A 115 -19.39 10.40 -3.55
C TYR A 115 -18.09 10.73 -4.30
N ARG A 116 -18.17 10.97 -5.61
CA ARG A 116 -17.02 11.38 -6.45
C ARG A 116 -16.36 12.66 -5.95
N CYS A 117 -17.15 13.71 -5.68
CA CYS A 117 -16.63 14.97 -5.15
C CYS A 117 -15.93 14.77 -3.80
N LEU A 118 -16.51 14.00 -2.88
CA LEU A 118 -15.90 13.69 -1.59
C LEU A 118 -14.60 12.88 -1.75
N THR A 119 -14.56 11.93 -2.69
CA THR A 119 -13.32 11.21 -3.02
C THR A 119 -12.26 12.15 -3.59
N PHE A 120 -12.62 13.11 -4.46
CA PHE A 120 -11.67 14.13 -4.93
C PHE A 120 -11.15 15.01 -3.79
N VAL A 121 -11.98 15.37 -2.81
CA VAL A 121 -11.52 16.07 -1.60
C VAL A 121 -10.53 15.22 -0.80
N GLN A 122 -10.75 13.90 -0.69
CA GLN A 122 -9.79 13.01 -0.05
C GLN A 122 -8.47 12.93 -0.81
N ILE A 123 -8.50 12.88 -2.14
CA ILE A 123 -7.29 12.92 -2.98
C ILE A 123 -6.51 14.22 -2.80
N VAL A 124 -7.21 15.36 -2.72
CA VAL A 124 -6.57 16.65 -2.42
C VAL A 124 -5.93 16.61 -1.03
N GLY A 125 -6.63 16.08 -0.02
CA GLY A 125 -6.09 15.92 1.32
C GLY A 125 -4.82 15.05 1.36
N SER A 126 -4.76 13.95 0.58
CA SER A 126 -3.55 13.11 0.51
C SER A 126 -2.38 13.82 -0.17
N LEU A 127 -2.64 14.66 -1.17
CA LEU A 127 -1.60 15.49 -1.80
C LEU A 127 -1.06 16.56 -0.84
N VAL A 128 -1.93 17.17 -0.03
CA VAL A 128 -1.51 18.09 1.03
C VAL A 128 -0.66 17.35 2.06
N MET A 129 -1.07 16.14 2.48
CA MET A 129 -0.23 15.30 3.35
C MET A 129 1.14 15.04 2.74
N ALA A 130 1.21 14.67 1.45
CA ALA A 130 2.46 14.43 0.76
C ALA A 130 3.40 15.66 0.80
N ALA A 131 2.85 16.86 0.59
CA ALA A 131 3.60 18.10 0.63
C ALA A 131 4.24 18.40 2.01
N GLY A 132 3.62 17.92 3.10
CA GLY A 132 4.14 18.10 4.46
C GLY A 132 5.15 17.05 4.90
N ILE A 133 5.40 16.00 4.10
CA ILE A 133 6.31 14.92 4.49
C ILE A 133 7.74 15.43 4.76
N PRO A 134 8.36 16.26 3.90
CA PRO A 134 9.73 16.73 4.15
C PRO A 134 9.89 17.48 5.49
N ASP A 135 8.89 18.27 5.89
CA ASP A 135 8.94 19.07 7.12
C ASP A 135 9.00 18.19 8.39
N VAL A 136 8.35 17.01 8.37
CA VAL A 136 8.45 16.05 9.47
C VAL A 136 9.88 15.53 9.64
N PHE A 137 10.58 15.28 8.53
CA PHE A 137 11.95 14.76 8.57
C PHE A 137 12.96 15.85 8.96
N HIS A 138 12.70 17.11 8.62
CA HIS A 138 13.59 18.23 8.94
C HIS A 138 13.39 18.80 10.35
N SER A 139 12.13 19.03 10.75
CA SER A 139 11.79 19.78 11.96
C SER A 139 10.77 19.10 12.86
N GLN A 140 10.40 17.84 12.60
CA GLN A 140 9.30 17.14 13.30
C GLN A 140 7.98 17.90 13.24
N ASP A 141 7.78 18.69 12.18
CA ASP A 141 6.60 19.50 11.98
C ASP A 141 5.53 18.68 11.23
N PHE A 142 4.40 18.42 11.90
CA PHE A 142 3.27 17.66 11.37
C PHE A 142 2.12 18.54 10.89
N ASP A 143 2.25 19.87 10.89
CA ASP A 143 1.17 20.82 10.62
C ASP A 143 0.49 20.53 9.28
N ILE A 144 1.27 20.47 8.20
CA ILE A 144 0.75 20.27 6.84
C ILE A 144 0.14 18.86 6.70
N ILE A 145 0.76 17.84 7.31
CA ILE A 145 0.20 16.48 7.32
C ILE A 145 -1.15 16.46 8.02
N ILE A 146 -1.26 17.09 9.19
CA ILE A 146 -2.51 17.11 9.96
C ILE A 146 -3.59 17.91 9.22
N VAL A 147 -3.25 19.02 8.57
CA VAL A 147 -4.18 19.77 7.72
C VAL A 147 -4.69 18.90 6.58
N GLY A 148 -3.80 18.22 5.85
CA GLY A 148 -4.19 17.29 4.79
C GLY A 148 -5.08 16.17 5.32
N TYR A 149 -4.75 15.64 6.49
CA TYR A 149 -5.51 14.59 7.15
C TYR A 149 -6.92 15.04 7.55
N VAL A 150 -7.06 16.25 8.11
CA VAL A 150 -8.37 16.87 8.39
C VAL A 150 -9.21 16.99 7.12
N ILE A 151 -8.64 17.46 6.01
CA ILE A 151 -9.35 17.58 4.73
C ILE A 151 -9.94 16.22 4.31
N MET A 152 -9.14 15.14 4.39
CA MET A 152 -9.61 13.79 4.09
C MET A 152 -10.71 13.33 5.07
N ARG A 153 -10.53 13.59 6.37
CA ARG A 153 -11.47 13.16 7.41
C ARG A 153 -12.81 13.89 7.32
N LEU A 154 -12.85 15.17 6.96
CA LEU A 154 -14.10 15.90 6.75
C LEU A 154 -14.94 15.25 5.65
N ALA A 155 -14.30 14.84 4.55
CA ALA A 155 -14.98 14.12 3.48
C ALA A 155 -15.49 12.74 3.96
N LEU A 156 -14.66 11.98 4.66
CA LEU A 156 -15.03 10.65 5.19
C LEU A 156 -16.15 10.72 6.24
N VAL A 157 -16.10 11.69 7.15
CA VAL A 157 -17.16 11.92 8.15
C VAL A 157 -18.47 12.27 7.45
N THR A 158 -18.42 13.10 6.41
CA THR A 158 -19.60 13.40 5.58
C THR A 158 -20.17 12.14 4.95
N GLN A 159 -19.31 11.24 4.45
CA GLN A 159 -19.71 9.95 3.91
C GLN A 159 -20.36 9.04 4.98
N TRP A 160 -19.81 8.97 6.20
CA TRP A 160 -20.39 8.20 7.31
C TRP A 160 -21.73 8.75 7.78
N LEU A 161 -21.87 10.08 7.91
CA LEU A 161 -23.15 10.71 8.27
C LEU A 161 -24.20 10.46 7.17
N ARG A 162 -23.77 10.46 5.91
CA ARG A 162 -24.63 10.10 4.78
C ARG A 162 -25.04 8.63 4.82
N ALA A 163 -24.14 7.70 5.17
CA ALA A 163 -24.47 6.29 5.38
C ALA A 163 -25.48 6.15 6.53
N ALA A 164 -25.26 6.81 7.66
CA ALA A 164 -26.16 6.79 8.82
C ALA A 164 -27.60 7.24 8.47
N LYS A 165 -27.73 8.21 7.55
CA LYS A 165 -29.04 8.67 7.07
C LYS A 165 -29.78 7.59 6.25
N HIS A 166 -29.07 6.89 5.36
CA HIS A 166 -29.68 6.01 4.34
C HIS A 166 -29.63 4.51 4.68
N ASP A 167 -28.92 4.12 5.74
CA ASP A 167 -28.83 2.76 6.26
C ASP A 167 -29.28 2.73 7.74
N PRO A 168 -30.59 2.57 8.02
CA PRO A 168 -31.12 2.58 9.38
C PRO A 168 -30.58 1.44 10.26
N GLU A 169 -30.25 0.29 9.67
CA GLU A 169 -29.77 -0.90 10.39
C GLU A 169 -28.37 -0.67 10.97
N ARG A 170 -27.46 -0.08 10.18
CA ARG A 170 -26.08 0.25 10.61
C ARG A 170 -25.90 1.71 11.02
N ARG A 171 -26.98 2.45 11.24
CA ARG A 171 -26.96 3.88 11.60
C ARG A 171 -26.08 4.17 12.83
N ILE A 172 -26.17 3.33 13.87
CA ILE A 172 -25.35 3.50 15.08
C ILE A 172 -23.87 3.23 14.79
N THR A 173 -23.55 2.20 14.01
CA THR A 173 -22.18 1.92 13.55
C THR A 173 -21.60 3.14 12.80
N ALA A 174 -22.37 3.69 11.86
CA ALA A 174 -21.96 4.85 11.08
C ALA A 174 -21.75 6.11 11.94
N TYR A 175 -22.62 6.36 12.93
CA TYR A 175 -22.40 7.45 13.89
C TYR A 175 -21.18 7.23 14.79
N ARG A 176 -20.92 5.99 15.23
CA ARG A 176 -19.72 5.67 16.01
C ARG A 176 -18.44 5.94 15.21
N TYR A 177 -18.43 5.61 13.93
CA TYR A 177 -17.34 6.01 13.03
C TYR A 177 -17.21 7.53 12.92
N ALA A 178 -18.30 8.23 12.58
CA ALA A 178 -18.26 9.68 12.41
C ALA A 178 -17.78 10.41 13.68
N VAL A 179 -18.35 10.07 14.84
CA VAL A 179 -17.98 10.68 16.13
C VAL A 179 -16.57 10.27 16.55
N GLY A 180 -16.21 8.99 16.41
CA GLY A 180 -14.88 8.49 16.75
C GLY A 180 -13.79 9.20 15.94
N ILE A 181 -13.97 9.30 14.62
CA ILE A 181 -13.05 10.01 13.72
C ILE A 181 -12.93 11.49 14.14
N VAL A 182 -14.04 12.17 14.41
CA VAL A 182 -14.02 13.59 14.82
C VAL A 182 -13.28 13.77 16.16
N LEU A 183 -13.55 12.93 17.15
CA LEU A 183 -12.91 13.03 18.47
C LEU A 183 -11.40 12.82 18.38
N VAL A 184 -10.95 11.83 17.61
CA VAL A 184 -9.52 11.58 17.42
C VAL A 184 -8.87 12.68 16.58
N GLN A 185 -9.57 13.22 15.59
CA GLN A 185 -9.10 14.36 14.81
C GLN A 185 -8.91 15.62 15.66
N ILE A 186 -9.82 15.88 16.61
CA ILE A 186 -9.64 16.93 17.62
C ILE A 186 -8.41 16.64 18.47
N GLY A 187 -8.18 15.38 18.87
CA GLY A 187 -6.97 14.96 19.58
C GLY A 187 -5.69 15.29 18.82
N TRP A 188 -5.62 14.98 17.52
CA TRP A 188 -4.48 15.33 16.66
C TRP A 188 -4.25 16.85 16.58
N LEU A 189 -5.33 17.62 16.35
CA LEU A 189 -5.25 19.08 16.27
C LEU A 189 -4.76 19.69 17.59
N VAL A 190 -5.35 19.28 18.72
CA VAL A 190 -4.96 19.80 20.03
C VAL A 190 -3.52 19.42 20.36
N ALA A 191 -3.12 18.16 20.16
CA ALA A 191 -1.77 17.70 20.44
C ALA A 191 -0.73 18.49 19.63
N ASN A 192 -1.01 18.73 18.35
CA ASN A 192 -0.10 19.42 17.45
C ASN A 192 -0.01 20.92 17.71
N PHE A 193 -1.15 21.63 17.74
CA PHE A 193 -1.14 23.09 17.92
C PHE A 193 -0.84 23.53 19.37
N ALA A 194 -0.98 22.64 20.34
CA ALA A 194 -0.44 22.84 21.69
C ALA A 194 1.06 22.54 21.79
N HIS A 195 1.73 22.16 20.69
CA HIS A 195 3.14 21.75 20.65
C HIS A 195 3.46 20.61 21.64
N ALA A 196 2.48 19.72 21.86
CA ALA A 196 2.55 18.62 22.82
C ALA A 196 2.70 17.24 22.15
N LEU A 197 2.76 17.19 20.81
CA LEU A 197 2.81 15.97 20.02
C LEU A 197 4.17 15.25 20.17
N SER A 198 4.32 14.55 21.27
CA SER A 198 5.44 13.64 21.53
C SER A 198 5.17 12.24 20.97
N ILE A 199 6.20 11.43 20.78
CA ILE A 199 6.07 10.03 20.31
C ILE A 199 5.06 9.22 21.17
N PRO A 200 5.08 9.27 22.52
CA PRO A 200 4.09 8.55 23.33
C PRO A 200 2.65 9.04 23.07
N LEU A 201 2.44 10.34 22.91
CA LEU A 201 1.12 10.89 22.62
C LEU A 201 0.65 10.52 21.21
N PHE A 202 1.56 10.55 20.23
CA PHE A 202 1.29 10.04 18.89
C PHE A 202 0.84 8.58 18.94
N LEU A 203 1.58 7.71 19.62
CA LEU A 203 1.24 6.29 19.76
C LEU A 203 -0.10 6.09 20.50
N LEU A 204 -0.40 6.91 21.51
CA LEU A 204 -1.70 6.88 22.16
C LEU A 204 -2.82 7.19 21.15
N LEU A 205 -2.68 8.26 20.36
CA LEU A 205 -3.67 8.63 19.35
C LEU A 205 -3.80 7.56 18.25
N VAL A 206 -2.70 6.92 17.85
CA VAL A 206 -2.71 5.73 16.97
C VAL A 206 -3.55 4.60 17.56
N VAL A 207 -3.38 4.28 18.84
CA VAL A 207 -4.18 3.23 19.50
C VAL A 207 -5.66 3.60 19.51
N VAL A 208 -5.99 4.87 19.77
CA VAL A 208 -7.38 5.34 19.73
C VAL A 208 -7.95 5.27 18.31
N GLU A 209 -7.19 5.66 17.28
CA GLU A 209 -7.55 5.50 15.87
C GLU A 209 -7.92 4.04 15.56
N LEU A 210 -7.02 3.10 15.86
CA LEU A 210 -7.23 1.67 15.61
C LEU A 210 -8.41 1.10 16.41
N PHE A 211 -8.74 1.69 17.56
CA PHE A 211 -9.87 1.29 18.38
C PHE A 211 -11.23 1.73 17.81
N VAL A 212 -11.29 2.86 17.07
CA VAL A 212 -12.56 3.39 16.54
C VAL A 212 -13.31 2.35 15.69
N PRO A 213 -12.71 1.70 14.67
CA PRO A 213 -13.41 0.66 13.92
C PRO A 213 -13.84 -0.54 14.77
N ILE A 214 -12.98 -0.99 15.70
CA ILE A 214 -13.28 -2.14 16.58
C ILE A 214 -14.53 -1.85 17.43
N TYR A 215 -14.64 -0.62 17.95
CA TYR A 215 -15.81 -0.18 18.72
C TYR A 215 -17.05 0.03 17.86
N ALA A 216 -16.90 0.62 16.67
CA ALA A 216 -18.01 0.89 15.76
C ALA A 216 -18.64 -0.42 15.26
N GLU A 217 -17.82 -1.33 14.74
CA GLU A 217 -18.23 -2.61 14.13
C GLU A 217 -18.88 -3.60 15.12
N LYS A 218 -18.67 -3.41 16.43
CA LYS A 218 -19.30 -4.24 17.49
C LYS A 218 -20.83 -4.12 17.52
N TYR A 219 -21.41 -3.02 17.03
CA TYR A 219 -22.87 -2.85 17.04
C TYR A 219 -23.54 -3.63 15.90
N SER A 220 -23.19 -3.28 14.66
CA SER A 220 -23.64 -3.96 13.46
C SER A 220 -22.51 -3.90 12.42
N PRO A 221 -21.91 -5.04 12.04
CA PRO A 221 -20.72 -5.05 11.18
C PRO A 221 -21.04 -4.57 9.77
N THR A 222 -20.26 -3.66 9.18
CA THR A 222 -20.43 -3.07 7.85
C THR A 222 -20.36 -4.12 6.71
N PRO A 223 -21.05 -3.93 5.58
CA PRO A 223 -21.21 -4.97 4.57
C PRO A 223 -20.15 -4.78 3.48
N TRP A 224 -18.91 -5.14 3.79
CA TRP A 224 -17.78 -5.05 2.85
C TRP A 224 -17.63 -6.32 2.02
N HIS A 225 -17.09 -6.18 0.82
CA HIS A 225 -16.87 -7.30 -0.10
C HIS A 225 -15.44 -7.84 0.03
N PRO A 226 -15.23 -9.12 0.41
CA PRO A 226 -13.88 -9.62 0.70
C PRO A 226 -12.92 -9.63 -0.48
N HIS A 227 -13.38 -10.11 -1.65
CA HIS A 227 -12.55 -10.12 -2.86
C HIS A 227 -12.09 -8.71 -3.27
N HIS A 228 -13.00 -7.73 -3.21
CA HIS A 228 -12.68 -6.33 -3.53
C HIS A 228 -11.61 -5.75 -2.61
N ILE A 229 -11.69 -6.03 -1.30
CA ILE A 229 -10.65 -5.59 -0.36
C ILE A 229 -9.31 -6.25 -0.69
N VAL A 230 -9.29 -7.57 -0.91
CA VAL A 230 -8.07 -8.28 -1.32
C VAL A 230 -7.46 -7.66 -2.58
N GLU A 231 -8.29 -7.41 -3.59
CA GLU A 231 -7.88 -6.78 -4.85
C GLU A 231 -7.27 -5.40 -4.62
N ARG A 232 -7.89 -4.56 -3.79
CA ARG A 232 -7.38 -3.22 -3.43
C ARG A 232 -6.00 -3.26 -2.78
N TYR A 233 -5.79 -4.17 -1.82
CA TYR A 233 -4.49 -4.35 -1.18
C TYR A 233 -3.43 -4.87 -2.17
N ALA A 234 -3.82 -5.77 -3.07
CA ALA A 234 -2.95 -6.28 -4.11
C ALA A 234 -2.55 -5.19 -5.13
N LEU A 235 -3.51 -4.36 -5.57
CA LEU A 235 -3.28 -3.23 -6.45
C LEU A 235 -2.36 -2.19 -5.81
N LEU A 236 -2.57 -1.84 -4.53
CA LEU A 236 -1.66 -0.95 -3.83
C LEU A 236 -0.25 -1.57 -3.71
N THR A 237 -0.14 -2.87 -3.46
CA THR A 237 1.17 -3.56 -3.43
C THR A 237 1.90 -3.43 -4.77
N ILE A 238 1.21 -3.63 -5.90
CA ILE A 238 1.78 -3.42 -7.24
C ILE A 238 2.26 -1.98 -7.40
N ILE A 239 1.44 -1.01 -7.00
CA ILE A 239 1.74 0.41 -7.14
C ILE A 239 2.98 0.80 -6.32
N VAL A 240 3.07 0.36 -5.06
CA VAL A 240 4.24 0.61 -4.20
C VAL A 240 5.50 -0.09 -4.75
N LEU A 241 5.38 -1.33 -5.23
CA LEU A 241 6.49 -2.02 -5.92
C LEU A 241 6.94 -1.26 -7.17
N GLY A 242 5.99 -0.77 -7.98
CA GLY A 242 6.26 0.00 -9.18
C GLY A 242 7.01 1.29 -8.88
N GLU A 243 6.61 2.02 -7.84
CA GLU A 243 7.30 3.23 -7.40
C GLU A 243 8.71 2.93 -6.89
N SER A 244 8.89 1.85 -6.14
CA SER A 244 10.23 1.37 -5.72
C SER A 244 11.15 1.09 -6.92
N ILE A 245 10.60 0.53 -8.00
CA ILE A 245 11.34 0.30 -9.26
C ILE A 245 11.69 1.63 -9.93
N VAL A 246 10.75 2.59 -9.98
CA VAL A 246 10.99 3.93 -10.55
C VAL A 246 12.09 4.67 -9.79
N GLY A 247 12.06 4.64 -8.45
CA GLY A 247 13.10 5.23 -7.61
C GLY A 247 14.48 4.63 -7.88
N SER A 248 14.55 3.29 -7.93
CA SER A 248 15.80 2.58 -8.26
C SER A 248 16.29 2.91 -9.68
N PHE A 249 15.38 2.98 -10.65
CA PHE A 249 15.70 3.36 -12.03
C PHE A 249 16.25 4.79 -12.14
N ASN A 250 15.67 5.75 -11.41
CA ASN A 250 16.16 7.12 -11.39
C ASN A 250 17.60 7.18 -10.82
N ALA A 251 17.87 6.50 -9.71
CA ALA A 251 19.23 6.42 -9.15
C ALA A 251 20.25 5.83 -10.16
N ILE A 252 19.85 4.78 -10.89
CA ILE A 252 20.67 4.18 -11.96
C ILE A 252 20.92 5.17 -13.11
N ARG A 253 19.87 5.87 -13.56
CA ARG A 253 19.96 6.87 -14.62
C ARG A 253 20.92 7.99 -14.23
N ASP A 254 20.85 8.44 -12.98
CA ASP A 254 21.70 9.51 -12.49
C ASP A 254 23.17 9.04 -12.40
N ALA A 255 23.41 7.79 -11.98
CA ALA A 255 24.73 7.15 -12.04
C ALA A 255 25.28 6.99 -13.47
N LEU A 256 24.43 6.64 -14.44
CA LEU A 256 24.79 6.60 -15.87
C LEU A 256 25.23 7.99 -16.36
N ALA A 257 24.44 9.02 -16.04
CA ALA A 257 24.72 10.40 -16.44
C ALA A 257 26.03 10.91 -15.83
N ALA A 258 26.34 10.51 -14.59
CA ALA A 258 27.58 10.82 -13.90
C ALA A 258 28.79 9.99 -14.37
N GLN A 259 28.61 9.03 -15.30
CA GLN A 259 29.64 8.08 -15.75
C GLN A 259 30.27 7.28 -14.59
N SER A 260 29.51 7.01 -13.53
CA SER A 260 29.98 6.36 -12.31
C SER A 260 29.65 4.87 -12.22
N ILE A 261 29.21 4.25 -13.33
CA ILE A 261 28.89 2.82 -13.35
C ILE A 261 30.16 1.98 -13.22
N ASN A 262 30.13 1.09 -12.24
CA ASN A 262 31.11 0.02 -12.05
C ASN A 262 30.42 -1.36 -12.11
N ILE A 263 31.23 -2.43 -12.14
CA ILE A 263 30.73 -3.81 -12.19
C ILE A 263 29.76 -4.10 -11.02
N PRO A 264 30.05 -3.73 -9.77
CA PRO A 264 29.11 -3.98 -8.68
C PRO A 264 27.77 -3.27 -8.84
N ALA A 265 27.73 -2.07 -9.43
CA ALA A 265 26.46 -1.40 -9.74
C ALA A 265 25.62 -2.23 -10.73
N VAL A 266 26.24 -2.89 -11.71
CA VAL A 266 25.51 -3.81 -12.62
C VAL A 266 24.90 -4.98 -11.87
N PHE A 267 25.62 -5.59 -10.94
CA PHE A 267 25.08 -6.65 -10.09
C PHE A 267 23.97 -6.15 -9.17
N LEU A 268 24.10 -4.94 -8.62
CA LEU A 268 23.06 -4.28 -7.84
C LEU A 268 21.77 -4.11 -8.65
N MET A 269 21.88 -3.63 -9.89
CA MET A 269 20.74 -3.41 -10.78
C MET A 269 19.98 -4.70 -11.08
N ILE A 270 20.72 -5.72 -11.51
CA ILE A 270 20.14 -7.02 -11.84
C ILE A 270 19.56 -7.66 -10.57
N GLY A 271 20.30 -7.62 -9.47
CA GLY A 271 19.89 -8.15 -8.17
C GLY A 271 18.64 -7.49 -7.63
N GLY A 272 18.59 -6.15 -7.67
CA GLY A 272 17.44 -5.36 -7.23
C GLY A 272 16.18 -5.66 -8.03
N LEU A 273 16.29 -5.80 -9.36
CA LEU A 273 15.17 -6.20 -10.21
C LEU A 273 14.69 -7.63 -9.92
N ILE A 274 15.62 -8.60 -9.79
CA ILE A 274 15.29 -9.97 -9.41
C ILE A 274 14.57 -9.98 -8.06
N LEU A 275 15.08 -9.21 -7.08
CA LEU A 275 14.51 -9.10 -5.75
C LEU A 275 13.10 -8.52 -5.79
N MET A 276 12.87 -7.43 -6.55
CA MET A 276 11.54 -6.83 -6.71
C MET A 276 10.55 -7.77 -7.40
N PHE A 277 10.96 -8.48 -8.44
CA PHE A 277 10.12 -9.48 -9.11
C PHE A 277 9.84 -10.68 -8.21
N ALA A 278 10.81 -11.13 -7.42
CA ALA A 278 10.62 -12.17 -6.43
C ALA A 278 9.66 -11.72 -5.31
N MET A 279 9.74 -10.46 -4.85
CA MET A 279 8.80 -9.91 -3.88
C MET A 279 7.37 -9.87 -4.45
N TRP A 280 7.21 -9.41 -5.69
CA TRP A 280 5.93 -9.46 -6.40
C TRP A 280 5.41 -10.90 -6.46
N TRP A 281 6.25 -11.85 -6.91
CA TRP A 281 5.87 -13.25 -7.02
C TRP A 281 5.44 -13.81 -5.65
N ALA A 282 6.22 -13.58 -4.60
CA ALA A 282 5.90 -14.04 -3.25
C ALA A 282 4.53 -13.56 -2.73
N TYR A 283 4.11 -12.34 -3.09
CA TYR A 283 2.81 -11.80 -2.68
C TYR A 283 1.66 -12.44 -3.47
N PHE A 284 1.79 -12.50 -4.79
CA PHE A 284 0.70 -12.91 -5.70
C PHE A 284 0.51 -14.42 -5.79
N ASP A 285 1.56 -15.22 -5.62
CA ASP A 285 1.43 -16.69 -5.62
C ASP A 285 0.57 -17.21 -4.46
N ARG A 286 0.46 -16.40 -3.40
CA ARG A 286 -0.36 -16.69 -2.23
C ARG A 286 -1.75 -16.07 -2.33
N SER A 287 -2.04 -15.28 -3.38
CA SER A 287 -3.29 -14.52 -3.51
C SER A 287 -4.55 -15.37 -3.68
N GLU A 288 -4.43 -16.60 -4.21
CA GLU A 288 -5.59 -17.49 -4.37
C GLU A 288 -6.14 -18.00 -3.01
N GLN A 289 -5.28 -18.08 -1.99
CA GLN A 289 -5.70 -18.45 -0.62
C GLN A 289 -6.60 -17.38 0.02
N HIS A 290 -6.64 -16.17 -0.55
CA HIS A 290 -7.48 -15.06 -0.11
C HIS A 290 -8.96 -15.22 -0.50
N HIS A 291 -9.33 -16.19 -1.34
CA HIS A 291 -10.74 -16.39 -1.72
C HIS A 291 -11.54 -17.17 -0.67
N HIS A 292 -10.86 -17.83 0.26
CA HIS A 292 -11.47 -18.58 1.35
C HIS A 292 -11.28 -17.87 2.69
N ILE A 293 -11.79 -16.63 2.80
CA ILE A 293 -11.79 -15.82 4.04
C ILE A 293 -12.78 -16.39 5.08
N LYS A 294 -12.66 -17.68 5.37
CA LYS A 294 -13.26 -18.32 6.54
C LYS A 294 -12.15 -18.51 7.56
N GLY A 295 -11.95 -17.52 8.42
CA GLY A 295 -11.12 -17.68 9.63
C GLY A 295 -10.05 -16.64 9.88
N VAL A 296 -9.72 -15.77 8.92
CA VAL A 296 -8.80 -14.64 9.19
C VAL A 296 -9.60 -13.48 9.78
N ARG A 297 -9.18 -12.99 10.96
CA ARG A 297 -9.78 -11.81 11.59
C ARG A 297 -9.52 -10.59 10.69
N PRO A 298 -10.54 -9.95 10.07
CA PRO A 298 -10.36 -8.89 9.08
C PRO A 298 -9.43 -7.76 9.54
N PHE A 299 -9.50 -7.41 10.83
CA PHE A 299 -8.61 -6.44 11.45
C PHE A 299 -7.15 -6.89 11.52
N VAL A 300 -6.88 -8.16 11.87
CA VAL A 300 -5.50 -8.67 11.95
C VAL A 300 -4.86 -8.67 10.56
N TRP A 301 -5.61 -9.11 9.55
CA TRP A 301 -5.15 -9.11 8.17
C TRP A 301 -4.95 -7.69 7.65
N GLY A 302 -5.97 -6.84 7.78
CA GLY A 302 -5.94 -5.46 7.30
C GLY A 302 -4.84 -4.63 7.97
N TYR A 303 -4.67 -4.76 9.29
CA TYR A 303 -3.64 -4.04 10.05
C TYR A 303 -2.24 -4.63 9.85
N GLY A 304 -2.13 -5.96 9.67
CA GLY A 304 -0.85 -6.60 9.36
C GLY A 304 -0.22 -6.12 8.04
N HIS A 305 -1.05 -5.74 7.07
CA HIS A 305 -0.58 -5.21 5.79
C HIS A 305 0.11 -3.85 5.88
N TYR A 306 -0.06 -3.10 6.98
CA TYR A 306 0.79 -1.95 7.26
C TYR A 306 2.28 -2.31 7.15
N PHE A 307 2.67 -3.43 7.76
CA PHE A 307 4.06 -3.90 7.76
C PHE A 307 4.52 -4.39 6.38
N VAL A 308 3.60 -4.90 5.56
CA VAL A 308 3.89 -5.26 4.16
C VAL A 308 4.21 -4.00 3.36
N PHE A 309 3.33 -3.01 3.38
CA PHE A 309 3.53 -1.80 2.57
C PHE A 309 4.76 -1.00 2.98
N VAL A 310 4.97 -0.82 4.30
CA VAL A 310 6.11 -0.05 4.82
C VAL A 310 7.45 -0.71 4.49
N SER A 311 7.50 -2.05 4.47
CA SER A 311 8.70 -2.80 4.10
C SER A 311 8.95 -2.79 2.60
N VAL A 312 7.93 -2.90 1.73
CA VAL A 312 8.12 -2.76 0.28
C VAL A 312 8.70 -1.39 -0.07
N ALA A 313 8.13 -0.32 0.49
CA ALA A 313 8.63 1.04 0.28
C ALA A 313 10.05 1.21 0.84
N ALA A 314 10.36 0.62 2.00
CA ALA A 314 11.70 0.65 2.59
C ALA A 314 12.73 -0.10 1.72
N VAL A 315 12.38 -1.26 1.12
CA VAL A 315 13.27 -1.94 0.17
C VAL A 315 13.54 -1.05 -1.04
N GLY A 316 12.53 -0.34 -1.57
CA GLY A 316 12.73 0.62 -2.65
C GLY A 316 13.72 1.72 -2.31
N ALA A 317 13.52 2.39 -1.16
CA ALA A 317 14.43 3.41 -0.66
C ALA A 317 15.85 2.87 -0.43
N ALA A 318 15.97 1.66 0.15
CA ALA A 318 17.24 1.01 0.41
C ALA A 318 17.98 0.64 -0.89
N LEU A 319 17.28 0.15 -1.92
CA LEU A 319 17.89 -0.15 -3.21
C LEU A 319 18.41 1.12 -3.89
N ALA A 320 17.63 2.21 -3.87
CA ALA A 320 18.09 3.51 -4.37
C ALA A 320 19.35 3.97 -3.62
N ALA A 321 19.38 3.86 -2.27
CA ALA A 321 20.53 4.26 -1.47
C ALA A 321 21.76 3.38 -1.76
N ALA A 322 21.55 2.08 -2.02
CA ALA A 322 22.62 1.18 -2.39
C ALA A 322 23.27 1.54 -3.74
N VAL A 323 22.52 2.17 -4.67
CA VAL A 323 23.10 2.70 -5.92
C VAL A 323 24.08 3.82 -5.59
N ASP A 324 23.69 4.75 -4.71
CA ASP A 324 24.55 5.86 -4.31
C ASP A 324 25.81 5.39 -3.59
N VAL A 325 25.71 4.39 -2.71
CA VAL A 325 26.87 3.78 -2.05
C VAL A 325 27.81 3.11 -3.06
N THR A 326 27.25 2.31 -3.98
CA THR A 326 28.05 1.57 -4.97
C THR A 326 28.75 2.50 -5.97
N THR A 327 28.16 3.66 -6.23
CA THR A 327 28.66 4.65 -7.18
C THR A 327 29.46 5.77 -6.49
N HIS A 328 29.74 5.62 -5.19
CA HIS A 328 30.50 6.56 -4.35
C HIS A 328 29.88 7.96 -4.19
N HIS A 329 28.56 8.09 -4.36
CA HIS A 329 27.80 9.29 -4.05
C HIS A 329 27.33 9.36 -2.59
N ALA A 330 27.41 8.26 -1.84
CA ALA A 330 27.13 8.21 -0.40
C ALA A 330 28.34 7.66 0.39
N HIS A 331 28.66 8.29 1.52
CA HIS A 331 29.80 7.93 2.37
C HIS A 331 29.43 6.93 3.46
N ILE A 332 28.86 5.79 3.05
CA ILE A 332 28.38 4.74 3.94
C ILE A 332 29.06 3.43 3.57
N SER A 333 29.38 2.61 4.57
CA SER A 333 30.00 1.30 4.31
C SER A 333 29.05 0.36 3.56
N ASP A 334 29.57 -0.39 2.59
CA ASP A 334 28.86 -1.46 1.89
C ASP A 334 28.17 -2.45 2.83
N LEU A 335 28.82 -2.82 3.94
CA LEU A 335 28.27 -3.73 4.94
C LEU A 335 26.98 -3.18 5.55
N TYR A 336 27.02 -1.93 6.03
CA TYR A 336 25.85 -1.28 6.64
C TYR A 336 24.68 -1.18 5.64
N MET A 337 24.97 -0.79 4.39
CA MET A 337 23.96 -0.70 3.35
C MET A 337 23.38 -2.08 2.99
N GLY A 338 24.23 -3.11 2.88
CA GLY A 338 23.80 -4.49 2.67
C GLY A 338 22.89 -4.99 3.80
N VAL A 339 23.20 -4.66 5.06
CA VAL A 339 22.34 -5.00 6.20
C VAL A 339 20.98 -4.30 6.13
N ILE A 340 20.93 -3.03 5.74
CA ILE A 340 19.65 -2.30 5.58
C ILE A 340 18.76 -2.97 4.52
N VAL A 341 19.31 -3.32 3.35
CA VAL A 341 18.56 -4.03 2.31
C VAL A 341 18.09 -5.39 2.83
N ALA A 342 18.99 -6.17 3.46
CA ALA A 342 18.67 -7.48 4.01
C ALA A 342 17.53 -7.44 5.04
N VAL A 343 17.60 -6.50 5.99
CA VAL A 343 16.58 -6.32 7.03
C VAL A 343 15.25 -5.93 6.40
N SER A 344 15.25 -5.01 5.42
CA SER A 344 14.01 -4.57 4.76
C SER A 344 13.32 -5.72 4.02
N VAL A 345 14.09 -6.56 3.32
CA VAL A 345 13.59 -7.77 2.64
C VAL A 345 13.07 -8.79 3.64
N VAL A 346 13.81 -9.03 4.73
CA VAL A 346 13.41 -9.98 5.78
C VAL A 346 12.15 -9.52 6.50
N LEU A 347 11.97 -8.21 6.73
CA LEU A 347 10.73 -7.67 7.27
C LEU A 347 9.55 -7.95 6.32
N TYR A 348 9.70 -7.66 5.04
CA TYR A 348 8.68 -7.96 4.04
C TYR A 348 8.32 -9.44 4.01
N THR A 349 9.31 -10.31 3.85
CA THR A 349 9.06 -11.76 3.76
C THR A 349 8.54 -12.34 5.07
N SER A 350 8.90 -11.76 6.24
CA SER A 350 8.32 -12.12 7.55
C SER A 350 6.82 -11.86 7.57
N CYS A 351 6.41 -10.71 7.04
CA CYS A 351 5.00 -10.33 7.00
C CYS A 351 4.20 -11.29 6.11
N ILE A 352 4.73 -11.61 4.92
CA ILE A 352 4.10 -12.59 4.01
C ILE A 352 4.03 -13.97 4.68
N TRP A 353 5.12 -14.41 5.33
CA TRP A 353 5.13 -15.68 6.03
C TRP A 353 4.13 -15.76 7.18
N ILE A 354 4.06 -14.74 8.03
CA ILE A 354 3.13 -14.70 9.18
C ILE A 354 1.68 -14.63 8.72
N LEU A 355 1.39 -13.78 7.72
CA LEU A 355 0.02 -13.54 7.25
C LEU A 355 -0.55 -14.68 6.42
N TYR A 356 0.31 -15.41 5.68
CA TYR A 356 -0.16 -16.38 4.69
C TYR A 356 0.34 -17.80 4.95
N GLU A 357 1.65 -17.98 5.13
CA GLU A 357 2.23 -19.32 5.06
C GLU A 357 2.27 -20.04 6.42
N PHE A 358 2.41 -19.32 7.53
CA PHE A 358 2.64 -19.91 8.86
C PHE A 358 1.52 -20.87 9.28
N GLN A 359 0.28 -20.57 8.89
CA GLN A 359 -0.90 -21.36 9.22
C GLN A 359 -1.06 -22.57 8.29
N CYS A 360 -0.57 -22.50 7.05
CA CYS A 360 -0.72 -23.56 6.04
C CYS A 360 0.44 -24.56 6.02
N LEU A 361 1.64 -24.12 6.36
CA LEU A 361 2.84 -24.98 6.35
C LEU A 361 2.81 -25.98 7.51
N SER A 362 3.40 -27.16 7.33
CA SER A 362 3.52 -28.18 8.38
C SER A 362 4.85 -28.95 8.25
N GLY A 363 5.36 -29.49 9.37
CA GLY A 363 6.62 -30.24 9.38
C GLY A 363 7.84 -29.39 8.99
N ILE A 364 8.70 -29.94 8.11
CA ILE A 364 9.99 -29.34 7.75
C ILE A 364 9.85 -28.05 6.93
N THR A 365 8.74 -27.87 6.20
CA THR A 365 8.53 -26.71 5.32
C THR A 365 8.39 -25.40 6.10
N LYS A 366 8.00 -25.46 7.39
CA LYS A 366 7.99 -24.28 8.28
C LYS A 366 9.38 -23.67 8.49
N TRP A 367 10.44 -24.46 8.33
CA TRP A 367 11.81 -24.01 8.54
C TRP A 367 12.44 -23.34 7.30
N PHE A 368 11.85 -23.51 6.11
CA PHE A 368 12.39 -22.87 4.91
C PHE A 368 12.42 -21.34 5.02
N TYR A 369 11.37 -20.75 5.60
CA TYR A 369 11.33 -19.31 5.84
C TYR A 369 12.46 -18.80 6.77
N PRO A 370 12.57 -19.26 8.04
CA PRO A 370 13.59 -18.74 8.95
C PRO A 370 15.01 -19.04 8.47
N ILE A 371 15.24 -20.16 7.79
CA ILE A 371 16.53 -20.49 7.18
C ILE A 371 16.87 -19.47 6.08
N THR A 372 15.95 -19.20 5.15
CA THR A 372 16.20 -18.20 4.09
C THR A 372 16.39 -16.81 4.66
N ALA A 373 15.60 -16.41 5.67
CA ALA A 373 15.77 -15.12 6.33
C ALA A 373 17.16 -14.99 6.98
N LEU A 374 17.63 -16.04 7.67
CA LEU A 374 18.97 -16.07 8.24
C LEU A 374 20.06 -15.98 7.16
N ILE A 375 19.91 -16.71 6.04
CA ILE A 375 20.85 -16.64 4.92
C ILE A 375 20.92 -15.23 4.35
N ILE A 376 19.76 -14.59 4.11
CA ILE A 376 19.69 -13.20 3.60
C ILE A 376 20.40 -12.23 4.55
N LEU A 377 20.23 -12.37 5.88
CA LEU A 377 20.92 -11.53 6.87
C LEU A 377 22.43 -11.77 6.93
N CYS A 378 22.90 -12.98 6.60
CA CYS A 378 24.31 -13.32 6.59
C CYS A 378 25.05 -12.84 5.32
N ILE A 379 24.36 -12.67 4.19
CA ILE A 379 24.97 -12.30 2.89
C ILE A 379 25.85 -11.04 2.97
N PRO A 380 25.44 -9.92 3.60
CA PRO A 380 26.26 -8.71 3.71
C PRO A 380 27.62 -8.93 4.40
N PHE A 381 27.74 -9.93 5.27
CA PHE A 381 28.99 -10.25 5.98
C PHE A 381 29.94 -11.11 5.15
N ILE A 382 29.43 -11.73 4.08
CA ILE A 382 30.20 -12.60 3.17
C ILE A 382 30.65 -11.80 1.94
N CYS A 383 29.77 -10.92 1.44
CA CYS A 383 30.02 -10.11 0.27
C CYS A 383 30.59 -8.75 0.67
N ASN A 384 31.83 -8.45 0.27
CA ASN A 384 32.52 -7.19 0.59
C ASN A 384 31.92 -5.94 -0.10
N ASN A 385 30.94 -6.09 -0.99
CA ASN A 385 30.30 -4.99 -1.71
C ASN A 385 28.78 -5.17 -1.74
N VAL A 386 28.05 -4.06 -1.61
CA VAL A 386 26.59 -4.07 -1.54
C VAL A 386 25.95 -4.56 -2.83
N GLY A 387 26.52 -4.27 -4.00
CA GLY A 387 25.99 -4.73 -5.29
C GLY A 387 25.98 -6.25 -5.43
N TYR A 388 27.08 -6.91 -5.03
CA TYR A 388 27.12 -8.37 -4.98
C TYR A 388 26.20 -8.94 -3.90
N SER A 389 26.08 -8.25 -2.77
CA SER A 389 25.18 -8.65 -1.68
C SER A 389 23.73 -8.68 -2.15
N VAL A 390 23.25 -7.60 -2.76
CA VAL A 390 21.87 -7.50 -3.28
C VAL A 390 21.60 -8.53 -4.37
N PHE A 391 22.57 -8.77 -5.26
CA PHE A 391 22.45 -9.83 -6.26
C PHE A 391 22.29 -11.21 -5.61
N ALA A 392 23.15 -11.56 -4.66
CA ALA A 392 23.06 -12.82 -3.94
C ALA A 392 21.73 -12.95 -3.17
N MET A 393 21.23 -11.88 -2.55
CA MET A 393 19.90 -11.86 -1.91
C MET A 393 18.78 -12.15 -2.91
N GLY A 394 18.81 -11.52 -4.08
CA GLY A 394 17.85 -11.77 -5.15
C GLY A 394 17.82 -13.25 -5.54
N ILE A 395 18.99 -13.84 -5.82
CA ILE A 395 19.10 -15.26 -6.18
C ILE A 395 18.60 -16.18 -5.07
N VAL A 396 19.02 -15.97 -3.82
CA VAL A 396 18.60 -16.78 -2.67
C VAL A 396 17.08 -16.69 -2.47
N TYR A 397 16.51 -15.48 -2.59
CA TYR A 397 15.09 -15.27 -2.40
C TYR A 397 14.26 -15.94 -3.51
N THR A 398 14.70 -15.84 -4.77
CA THR A 398 14.05 -16.55 -5.89
C THR A 398 14.15 -18.07 -5.75
N LEU A 399 15.31 -18.62 -5.38
CA LEU A 399 15.49 -20.05 -5.14
C LEU A 399 14.54 -20.57 -4.06
N ARG A 400 14.36 -19.80 -2.98
CA ARG A 400 13.38 -20.11 -1.93
C ARG A 400 11.97 -20.22 -2.49
N LEU A 401 11.56 -19.32 -3.39
CA LEU A 401 10.21 -19.36 -3.98
C LEU A 401 10.01 -20.59 -4.85
N PHE A 402 10.98 -20.92 -5.70
CA PHE A 402 10.92 -22.16 -6.50
C PHE A 402 10.80 -23.41 -5.64
N ILE A 403 11.58 -23.50 -4.56
CA ILE A 403 11.51 -24.62 -3.62
C ILE A 403 10.12 -24.63 -2.96
N SER A 404 9.67 -23.51 -2.42
CA SER A 404 8.40 -23.42 -1.71
C SER A 404 7.20 -23.79 -2.58
N ASN A 405 7.16 -23.34 -3.84
CA ASN A 405 6.06 -23.63 -4.75
C ASN A 405 5.96 -25.11 -5.10
N LYS A 406 7.10 -25.74 -5.38
CA LYS A 406 7.16 -27.19 -5.60
C LYS A 406 6.66 -27.99 -4.41
N PHE A 407 6.86 -27.50 -3.18
CA PHE A 407 6.32 -28.15 -1.98
C PHE A 407 4.83 -27.89 -1.79
N MET A 408 4.34 -26.70 -2.11
CA MET A 408 2.92 -26.34 -1.97
C MET A 408 2.03 -27.05 -3.00
N GLU A 409 2.51 -27.27 -4.23
CA GLU A 409 1.80 -28.09 -5.24
C GLU A 409 1.54 -29.53 -4.76
N ASN A 410 2.37 -30.05 -3.85
CA ASN A 410 2.25 -31.41 -3.31
C ASN A 410 1.32 -31.50 -2.08
N ILE A 411 0.77 -30.38 -1.61
CA ILE A 411 -0.24 -30.38 -0.56
C ILE A 411 -1.60 -30.51 -1.25
N GLU A 412 -2.18 -31.71 -1.25
CA GLU A 412 -3.56 -31.89 -1.72
C GLU A 412 -4.48 -30.88 -1.02
N PRO A 413 -5.45 -30.27 -1.72
CA PRO A 413 -6.42 -29.39 -1.11
C PRO A 413 -7.29 -30.21 -0.15
N LYS A 414 -6.81 -30.39 1.08
CA LYS A 414 -7.67 -30.80 2.19
C LYS A 414 -8.77 -29.75 2.26
N GLN A 415 -10.00 -30.19 2.08
CA GLN A 415 -11.22 -29.39 2.16
C GLN A 415 -11.12 -28.43 3.37
N VAL A 416 -10.87 -27.14 3.08
CA VAL A 416 -10.94 -26.02 4.04
C VAL A 416 -12.34 -25.44 3.98
#